data_AF-A0A923Y4Q0-F1
#
_entry.id   AF-A0A923Y4Q0-F1
#
_cell.length_a   1.000
_cell.length_b   1.000
_cell.length_c   1.000
_cell.angle_alpha   90.00
_cell.angle_beta   90.00
_cell.angle_gamma   90.00
#
_symmetry.space_group_name_H-M   'P 1'
#
loop_
_entity.id
_entity.type
_entity.pdbx_description
1 polymer ?
#
loop_
_entity_poly.entity_id
_entity_poly.type
_entity_poly.pdbx_seq_one_letter_code
_entity_poly.pdbx_strand_id
1 'polypeptide(L)' 'MSVSETFLLALLVIFALPWAVWRGLGGRQTLPLVVVQIVGGILLGPGILGTALPAVYATVFRPEVIA' A
#
# COMPACT_ATOMS: atom_id res chain seq x y z
N MET A 1 17.76 -6.10 1.78
CA MET A 1 16.97 -5.36 2.77
C MET A 1 16.77 -6.24 3.99
N SER A 2 17.10 -5.71 5.15
CA SER A 2 16.75 -6.30 6.45
C SER A 2 15.22 -6.39 6.63
N VAL A 3 14.79 -7.19 7.60
CA VAL A 3 13.36 -7.32 7.95
C VAL A 3 12.80 -5.95 8.36
N SER A 4 13.52 -5.19 9.18
CA SER A 4 13.11 -3.86 9.62
C SER A 4 12.93 -2.87 8.46
N GLU A 5 13.88 -2.83 7.52
CA GLU A 5 13.76 -1.96 6.34
C GLU A 5 12.57 -2.35 5.45
N THR A 6 12.35 -3.66 5.27
CA THR A 6 11.22 -4.16 4.48
C THR A 6 9.89 -3.81 5.16
N PHE A 7 9.82 -3.94 6.48
CA PHE A 7 8.63 -3.59 7.27
C PHE A 7 8.32 -2.09 7.19
N LEU A 8 9.34 -1.24 7.33
CA LEU A 8 9.19 0.21 7.18
C LEU A 8 8.78 0.60 5.76
N LEU A 9 9.32 -0.08 4.74
CA LEU A 9 8.89 0.10 3.36
C LEU A 9 7.42 -0.27 3.16
N ALA A 10 6.97 -1.42 3.69
CA ALA A 10 5.59 -1.86 3.61
C ALA A 10 4.64 -0.85 4.29
N LEU A 11 4.99 -0.36 5.47
CA LEU A 11 4.23 0.69 6.17
C LEU A 11 4.16 1.99 5.36
N LEU A 12 5.29 2.41 4.78
CA LEU A 12 5.34 3.59 3.91
C LEU A 12 4.38 3.43 2.72
N VAL A 13 4.41 2.27 2.05
CA VAL A 13 3.53 1.99 0.91
C VAL A 13 2.05 1.95 1.35
N ILE A 14 1.73 1.31 2.46
CA ILE A 14 0.33 1.17 2.93
C ILE A 14 -0.25 2.52 3.39
N PHE A 15 0.52 3.35 4.10
CA PHE A 15 0.00 4.59 4.66
C PHE A 15 0.27 5.81 3.80
N ALA A 16 1.50 5.97 3.31
CA ALA A 16 1.90 7.18 2.61
C ALA A 16 1.41 7.19 1.17
N LEU A 17 1.35 6.04 0.47
CA LEU A 17 0.87 6.00 -0.92
C LEU A 17 -0.61 6.40 -1.03
N PRO A 18 -1.57 5.82 -0.26
CA PRO A 18 -2.96 6.24 -0.36
C PRO A 18 -3.17 7.67 0.14
N TRP A 19 -2.40 8.11 1.14
CA TRP A 19 -2.42 9.51 1.57
C TRP A 19 -1.95 10.46 0.48
N ALA A 20 -0.85 10.14 -0.22
CA ALA A 20 -0.32 10.96 -1.30
C ALA A 20 -1.30 11.06 -2.47
N VAL A 21 -1.93 9.94 -2.83
CA VAL A 21 -3.01 9.92 -3.84
C VAL A 21 -4.18 10.79 -3.38
N TRP A 22 -4.69 10.60 -2.17
CA TRP A 22 -5.79 11.39 -1.63
C TRP A 22 -5.48 12.90 -1.58
N ARG A 23 -4.25 13.24 -1.17
CA ARG A 23 -3.77 14.62 -1.12
C ARG A 23 -3.65 15.24 -2.52
N GLY A 24 -3.14 14.48 -3.49
CA GLY A 24 -3.05 14.89 -4.90
C GLY A 24 -4.42 15.08 -5.56
N LEU A 25 -5.45 14.35 -5.10
CA LEU A 25 -6.85 14.52 -5.50
C LEU A 25 -7.56 15.69 -4.80
N GLY A 26 -6.84 16.48 -3.99
CA GLY A 26 -7.34 17.71 -3.38
C GLY A 26 -7.97 17.54 -1.99
N GLY A 27 -7.87 16.38 -1.35
CA GLY A 27 -8.26 16.20 0.05
C GLY A 27 -9.72 16.52 0.37
N ARG A 28 -10.64 16.12 -0.52
CA ARG A 28 -12.05 16.54 -0.47
C ARG A 28 -12.84 15.80 0.61
N GLN A 29 -13.78 16.49 1.27
CA GLN A 29 -14.69 15.87 2.25
C GLN A 29 -15.56 14.77 1.63
N THR A 30 -15.91 14.88 0.35
CA THR A 30 -16.69 13.87 -0.38
C THR A 30 -15.91 12.59 -0.70
N LEU A 31 -14.57 12.63 -0.60
CA LEU A 31 -13.72 11.46 -0.74
C LEU A 31 -12.85 11.35 0.52
N PRO A 32 -13.40 10.83 1.63
CA PRO A 32 -12.65 10.67 2.87
C PRO A 32 -11.39 9.82 2.65
N LEU A 33 -10.30 10.16 3.35
CA LEU A 33 -9.02 9.44 3.24
C LEU A 33 -9.17 7.93 3.48
N VAL A 34 -10.02 7.53 4.42
CA VAL A 34 -10.28 6.12 4.72
C VAL A 34 -10.82 5.35 3.51
N VAL A 35 -11.61 5.98 2.64
CA VAL A 35 -12.13 5.34 1.42
C VAL A 35 -10.98 5.08 0.44
N VAL A 36 -10.08 6.06 0.26
CA VAL A 36 -8.89 5.91 -0.59
C VAL A 36 -7.94 4.85 -0.04
N GLN A 37 -7.80 4.77 1.29
CA GLN A 37 -7.02 3.72 1.94
C GLN A 37 -7.60 2.33 1.75
N ILE A 38 -8.93 2.16 1.84
CA ILE A 38 -9.59 0.87 1.57
C ILE A 38 -9.35 0.45 0.13
N VAL A 39 -9.62 1.35 -0.84
CA VAL A 39 -9.37 1.06 -2.27
C VAL A 39 -7.90 0.77 -2.52
N GLY A 40 -7.00 1.59 -1.95
CA GLY A 40 -5.55 1.39 -2.03
C GLY A 40 -5.13 0.04 -1.47
N GLY A 41 -5.64 -0.37 -0.31
CA GLY A 41 -5.36 -1.67 0.30
C GLY A 41 -5.82 -2.84 -0.57
N ILE A 42 -6.99 -2.73 -1.20
CA ILE A 42 -7.48 -3.76 -2.14
C ILE A 42 -6.57 -3.85 -3.37
N LEU A 43 -6.19 -2.70 -3.96
CA LEU A 43 -5.29 -2.64 -5.13
C LEU A 43 -3.89 -3.16 -4.81
N LEU A 44 -3.35 -2.79 -3.65
CA LEU A 44 -2.03 -3.22 -3.17
C LEU A 44 -2.01 -4.66 -2.68
N GLY A 45 -3.17 -5.26 -2.42
CA GLY A 45 -3.30 -6.61 -1.87
C GLY A 45 -2.90 -7.72 -2.84
N PRO A 46 -2.83 -8.97 -2.33
CA PRO A 46 -2.35 -10.12 -3.09
C PRO A 46 -3.24 -10.46 -4.29
N GLY A 47 -4.53 -10.13 -4.24
CA GLY A 47 -5.48 -10.40 -5.32
C GLY A 47 -5.25 -9.55 -6.57
N ILE A 48 -4.76 -8.32 -6.42
CA ILE A 48 -4.56 -7.39 -7.54
C ILE A 48 -3.07 -7.14 -7.79
N LEU A 49 -2.36 -6.45 -6.89
CA LEU A 49 -0.92 -6.20 -7.09
C LEU A 49 -0.11 -7.51 -7.09
N GLY A 50 -0.49 -8.46 -6.22
CA GLY A 50 0.18 -9.76 -6.13
C GLY A 50 0.05 -10.61 -7.40
N THR A 51 -1.02 -10.43 -8.18
CA THR A 51 -1.22 -11.14 -9.45
C THR A 51 -0.68 -10.36 -10.64
N ALA A 52 -0.85 -9.04 -10.66
CA ALA A 52 -0.42 -8.18 -11.77
C ALA A 52 1.10 -7.94 -11.79
N LEU A 53 1.73 -7.77 -10.61
CA LEU A 53 3.15 -7.47 -10.47
C LEU A 53 3.77 -8.32 -9.34
N PRO A 54 3.86 -9.65 -9.50
CA PRO A 54 4.26 -10.57 -8.44
C PRO A 54 5.65 -10.29 -7.88
N ALA A 55 6.61 -9.87 -8.71
CA ALA A 55 7.97 -9.54 -8.27
C ALA A 55 8.02 -8.27 -7.38
N VAL A 56 7.20 -7.26 -7.71
CA VAL A 56 7.09 -6.03 -6.93
C VAL A 56 6.35 -6.32 -5.62
N TYR A 57 5.26 -7.08 -5.69
CA TYR A 57 4.54 -7.52 -4.51
C TYR A 57 5.46 -8.32 -3.57
N ALA A 58 6.21 -9.29 -4.09
CA ALA A 58 7.12 -10.11 -3.26
C ALA A 58 8.29 -9.32 -2.66
N THR A 59 8.68 -8.17 -3.23
CA THR A 59 9.75 -7.33 -2.65
C THR A 59 9.26 -6.42 -1.54
N VAL A 60 8.06 -5.84 -1.70
CA VAL A 60 7.45 -4.94 -0.70
C VAL A 60 6.73 -5.72 0.40
N PHE A 61 6.01 -6.77 0.01
CA PHE A 61 5.10 -7.54 0.83
C PHE A 61 5.63 -8.96 1.04
N ARG A 62 6.82 -9.05 1.65
CA ARG A 62 7.43 -10.34 1.99
C ARG A 62 6.70 -11.06 3.12
N PRO A 63 6.66 -12.40 3.17
CA PRO A 63 5.98 -13.14 4.23
C PRO A 63 6.43 -12.74 5.64
N GLU A 64 7.72 -12.42 5.84
CA GLU A 64 8.28 -12.08 7.15
C GLU A 64 7.74 -10.77 7.75
N VAL A 65 7.02 -9.95 6.96
CA VAL A 65 6.46 -8.66 7.42
C VAL A 65 4.92 -8.61 7.43
N ILE A 66 4.25 -9.70 7.05
CA ILE A 66 2.77 -9.78 6.92
C ILE A 66 2.19 -11.00 7.63
N ALA A 67 3.02 -12.00 7.94
CA ALA A 67 2.63 -13.20 8.66
C ALA A 67 2.43 -12.95 10.17
#